data_AF-A0A538RQP7-F1
#
_entry.id   AF-A0A538RQP7-F1
#
_cell.length_a   1.000
_cell.length_b   1.000
_cell.length_c   1.000
_cell.angle_alpha   90.00
_cell.angle_beta   90.00
_cell.angle_gamma   90.00
#
_symmetry.space_group_name_H-M   'P 1'
#
loop_
_entity.id
_entity.type
_entity.pdbx_description
1 polymer ?
#
loop_
_entity_poly.entity_id
_entity_poly.type
_entity_poly.pdbx_seq_one_letter_code
_entity_poly.pdbx_strand_id
1 'polypeptide(L)'
;MCELLGLSFARPIPADFSIRPFALRATDNADGWGLAWYPDRSVALLKEPLNWQASQITTFLETYSGLLARIYIAHVRHKTTGGEATHADTHPFARELAGR
;
A
#
# COMPACT_ATOMS: atom_id res chain seq x y z
N MET A 1 1.68 14.82 6.69
CA MET A 1 2.55 13.84 7.40
C MET A 1 2.30 12.48 6.78
N CYS A 2 3.32 11.65 6.53
CA CYS A 2 3.09 10.30 5.99
C CYS A 2 2.38 9.41 7.02
N GLU A 3 1.59 8.46 6.53
CA GLU A 3 0.92 7.47 7.37
C GLU A 3 1.40 6.05 7.03
N LEU A 4 1.44 5.19 8.04
CA LEU A 4 1.90 3.80 7.95
C LEU A 4 0.90 2.85 8.60
N LEU A 5 0.64 1.72 7.95
CA LEU A 5 -0.19 0.64 8.48
C LEU A 5 0.53 -0.70 8.29
N GLY A 6 0.63 -1.47 9.37
CA GLY A 6 1.08 -2.85 9.35
C GLY A 6 0.03 -3.76 9.96
N LEU A 7 -0.32 -4.85 9.29
CA LEU A 7 -1.25 -5.86 9.80
C LEU A 7 -0.58 -7.22 9.84
N SER A 8 -0.80 -7.97 10.91
CA SER A 8 -0.29 -9.32 11.10
C SER A 8 -1.36 -10.20 11.72
N PHE A 9 -1.71 -11.28 11.01
CA PHE A 9 -2.80 -12.18 11.38
C PHE A 9 -2.31 -13.63 11.54
N ALA A 10 -3.01 -14.37 12.41
CA ALA A 10 -2.73 -15.79 12.64
C ALA A 10 -3.07 -16.67 11.42
N ARG A 11 -4.03 -16.24 10.60
CA ARG A 11 -4.48 -16.94 9.38
C ARG A 11 -4.71 -15.93 8.24
N PRO A 12 -4.67 -16.36 6.96
CA PRO A 12 -4.99 -15.48 5.85
C PRO A 12 -6.42 -14.94 5.97
N ILE A 13 -6.58 -13.62 6.01
CA ILE A 13 -7.88 -12.94 6.04
C ILE A 13 -7.85 -11.73 5.10
N PRO A 14 -8.99 -11.31 4.52
CA PRO A 14 -9.02 -10.09 3.71
C PRO A 14 -8.84 -8.86 4.61
N ALA A 15 -8.14 -7.84 4.11
CA ALA A 15 -7.81 -6.63 4.87
C ALA A 15 -8.44 -5.34 4.33
N ASP A 16 -9.36 -5.42 3.35
CA ASP A 16 -10.02 -4.26 2.73
C ASP A 16 -10.67 -3.33 3.77
N PHE A 17 -11.23 -3.92 4.82
CA PHE A 17 -11.88 -3.21 5.93
C PHE A 17 -10.95 -2.26 6.70
N SER A 18 -9.63 -2.50 6.68
CA SER A 18 -8.64 -1.66 7.35
C SER A 18 -7.86 -0.78 6.39
N ILE A 19 -7.55 -1.29 5.19
CA ILE A 19 -6.71 -0.60 4.20
C ILE A 19 -7.45 0.60 3.61
N ARG A 20 -8.72 0.44 3.24
CA ARG A 20 -9.50 1.51 2.61
C ARG A 20 -9.72 2.70 3.56
N PRO A 21 -10.17 2.51 4.82
CA PRO A 21 -10.25 3.63 5.75
C PRO A 21 -8.89 4.25 6.05
N PHE A 22 -7.82 3.47 6.11
CA PHE A 22 -6.46 4.00 6.28
C PHE A 22 -6.06 4.91 5.12
N ALA A 23 -6.29 4.49 3.88
CA ALA A 23 -5.92 5.28 2.71
C ALA A 23 -6.75 6.57 2.57
N LEU A 24 -8.01 6.55 3.01
CA LEU A 24 -8.90 7.72 2.99
C LEU A 24 -8.65 8.70 4.15
N ARG A 25 -7.99 8.29 5.22
CA ARG A 25 -7.65 9.16 6.36
C ARG A 25 -6.52 10.15 6.07
N ALA A 26 -5.76 9.92 5.01
CA ALA A 26 -4.78 10.87 4.50
C ALA A 26 -5.50 11.98 3.71
N THR A 27 -6.05 12.95 4.44
CA THR A 27 -6.93 13.99 3.90
C THR A 27 -6.19 15.15 3.22
N ASP A 28 -4.91 15.36 3.52
CA ASP A 28 -4.10 16.44 2.94
C ASP A 28 -3.03 15.86 2.02
N ASN A 29 -3.05 16.27 0.74
CA ASN A 29 -2.01 16.04 -0.29
C ASN A 29 -1.26 14.70 -0.17
N ALA A 30 -1.99 13.59 -0.30
CA ALA A 30 -1.37 12.27 -0.43
C ALA A 30 -0.68 12.14 -1.80
N ASP A 31 0.61 12.46 -1.86
CA ASP A 31 1.46 12.38 -3.06
C ASP A 31 1.78 10.95 -3.51
N GLY A 32 1.20 9.95 -2.88
CA GLY A 32 1.37 8.55 -3.26
C GLY A 32 0.77 7.59 -2.24
N TRP A 33 0.42 6.41 -2.70
CA TRP A 33 0.00 5.29 -1.86
C TRP A 33 0.73 4.03 -2.27
N GLY A 34 0.86 3.09 -1.35
CA GLY A 34 1.30 1.74 -1.68
C GLY A 34 0.80 0.71 -0.69
N LEU A 35 0.60 -0.50 -1.20
CA LEU A 35 0.13 -1.67 -0.48
C LEU A 35 0.97 -2.88 -0.88
N ALA A 36 1.56 -3.52 0.11
CA ALA A 36 2.23 -4.80 0.01
C ALA A 36 1.47 -5.84 0.84
N TRP A 37 1.32 -7.04 0.30
CA TRP A 37 0.79 -8.20 1.04
C TRP A 37 1.52 -9.47 0.67
N TYR A 38 1.53 -10.43 1.59
CA TYR A 38 2.16 -11.72 1.41
C TYR A 38 1.08 -12.81 1.29
N PRO A 39 0.61 -13.12 0.05
CA PRO A 39 -0.34 -14.23 -0.15
C PRO A 39 0.30 -15.57 0.23
N ASP A 40 1.63 -15.69 0.05
CA ASP A 40 2.42 -16.85 0.44
C ASP A 40 3.80 -16.44 0.99
N ARG A 41 4.89 -16.87 0.36
CA ARG A 41 6.27 -16.49 0.70
C ARG A 41 6.79 -15.33 -0.16
N SER A 42 6.05 -14.96 -1.20
CA SER A 42 6.34 -13.83 -2.06
C SER A 42 5.50 -12.61 -1.66
N VAL A 43 5.98 -11.42 -2.04
CA VAL A 43 5.25 -10.17 -1.84
C VAL A 43 4.56 -9.77 -3.13
N ALA A 44 3.27 -9.49 -3.04
CA ALA A 44 2.56 -8.70 -4.04
C ALA A 44 2.62 -7.23 -3.60
N LEU A 45 3.04 -6.35 -4.49
CA LEU A 45 3.23 -4.92 -4.23
C LEU A 45 2.57 -4.10 -5.33
N LEU A 46 1.68 -3.20 -4.92
CA LEU A 46 1.10 -2.17 -5.78
C LEU A 46 1.32 -0.82 -5.12
N LYS A 47 1.71 0.18 -5.92
CA LYS A 47 1.92 1.54 -5.45
C LYS A 47 1.84 2.52 -6.60
N GLU A 48 1.39 3.73 -6.32
CA GLU A 48 1.33 4.81 -7.32
C GLU A 48 1.68 6.15 -6.67
N PRO A 49 2.34 7.07 -7.39
CA PRO A 49 2.55 8.45 -6.94
C PRO A 49 1.28 9.30 -7.15
N LEU A 50 0.12 8.75 -6.83
CA LEU A 50 -1.19 9.37 -6.93
C LEU A 50 -1.88 9.30 -5.57
N ASN A 51 -2.90 10.12 -5.36
CA ASN A 51 -3.77 9.91 -4.21
C ASN A 51 -4.60 8.62 -4.40
N TRP A 52 -5.10 8.04 -3.30
CA TRP A 52 -5.90 6.80 -3.36
C TRP A 52 -7.14 6.95 -4.25
N GLN A 53 -7.77 8.13 -4.24
CA GLN A 53 -9.04 8.38 -4.93
C GLN A 53 -8.91 8.58 -6.45
N ALA A 54 -7.78 9.09 -6.95
CA ALA A 54 -7.56 9.25 -8.40
C ALA A 54 -6.96 8.01 -9.05
N SER A 55 -6.52 7.05 -8.26
CA SER A 55 -5.98 5.79 -8.77
C SER A 55 -7.10 4.86 -9.26
N GLN A 56 -6.96 4.32 -10.46
CA GLN A 56 -7.88 3.29 -10.96
C GLN A 56 -7.59 1.91 -10.34
N ILE A 57 -6.35 1.67 -9.95
CA ILE A 57 -5.90 0.40 -9.34
C ILE A 57 -6.56 0.19 -7.98
N THR A 58 -6.74 1.24 -7.20
CA THR A 58 -7.43 1.17 -5.90
C THR A 58 -8.89 0.77 -6.05
N THR A 59 -9.57 1.20 -7.11
CA THR A 59 -10.94 0.75 -7.42
C THR A 59 -10.98 -0.76 -7.70
N PHE A 60 -9.99 -1.28 -8.43
CA PHE A 60 -9.83 -2.72 -8.61
C PHE A 60 -9.58 -3.42 -7.26
N LEU A 61 -8.65 -2.90 -6.44
CA LEU A 61 -8.34 -3.47 -5.13
C LEU A 61 -9.56 -3.54 -4.21
N GLU A 62 -10.42 -2.52 -4.21
CA GLU A 62 -11.66 -2.50 -3.42
C GLU A 62 -12.66 -3.60 -3.80
N THR A 63 -12.52 -4.21 -4.99
CA THR A 63 -13.39 -5.29 -5.48
C THR A 63 -12.66 -6.64 -5.60
N TYR A 64 -11.37 -6.68 -5.32
CA TYR A 64 -10.53 -7.84 -5.55
C TYR A 64 -10.54 -8.80 -4.35
N SER A 65 -11.23 -9.93 -4.50
CA SER A 65 -11.34 -10.97 -3.46
C SER A 65 -10.03 -11.73 -3.17
N GLY A 66 -9.02 -11.61 -4.03
CA GLY A 66 -7.72 -12.27 -3.85
C GLY A 66 -6.78 -11.54 -2.89
N LEU A 67 -7.21 -10.43 -2.27
CA LEU A 67 -6.42 -9.70 -1.28
C LEU A 67 -6.40 -10.44 0.08
N LEU A 68 -5.94 -11.69 0.09
CA LEU A 68 -5.94 -12.59 1.24
C LEU A 68 -4.50 -12.90 1.68
N ALA A 69 -4.11 -12.46 2.86
CA ALA A 69 -2.76 -12.63 3.38
C ALA A 69 -2.75 -12.61 4.92
N ARG A 70 -1.60 -13.01 5.47
CA ARG A 70 -1.32 -12.87 6.91
C ARG A 70 -0.65 -11.55 7.24
N ILE A 71 0.10 -10.99 6.31
CA ILE A 71 0.92 -9.79 6.52
C ILE A 71 0.57 -8.78 5.44
N TYR A 72 0.28 -7.56 5.89
CA TYR A 72 0.06 -6.40 5.03
C TYR A 72 0.91 -5.23 5.52
N ILE A 73 1.42 -4.46 4.58
CA ILE A 73 2.13 -3.21 4.82
C ILE A 73 1.56 -2.18 3.86
N ALA A 74 1.00 -1.10 4.37
CA ALA A 74 0.51 0.01 3.57
C ALA A 74 1.15 1.33 4.01
N HIS A 75 1.29 2.23 3.05
CA HIS A 75 1.85 3.54 3.28
C HIS A 75 1.10 4.58 2.46
N VAL A 76 0.80 5.71 3.08
CA VAL A 76 0.37 6.92 2.37
C VAL A 76 1.44 7.99 2.53
N ARG A 77 1.91 8.48 1.39
CA ARG A 77 3.01 9.44 1.30
C ARG A 77 2.46 10.85 1.34
N HIS A 78 3.01 11.67 2.23
CA HIS A 78 2.88 13.12 2.17
C HIS A 78 4.27 13.70 1.98
N LYS A 79 4.55 14.19 0.78
CA LYS A 79 5.83 14.75 0.40
C LYS A 79 6.02 16.11 1.09
N THR A 80 7.21 16.32 1.62
CA THR A 80 7.61 17.60 2.21
C THR A 80 8.73 18.28 1.43
N THR A 81 9.51 17.53 0.64
CA THR A 81 10.68 18.00 -0.12
C THR A 81 10.94 17.15 -1.38
N GLY A 82 11.64 17.69 -2.39
CA GLY A 82 12.02 17.00 -3.64
C GLY A 82 11.19 17.41 -4.87
N GLY A 83 11.47 16.80 -6.05
CA GLY A 83 10.89 17.13 -7.37
C GLY A 83 9.41 16.71 -7.57
N GLU A 84 9.05 16.08 -8.68
CA GLU A 84 7.71 15.47 -8.82
C GLU A 84 7.61 14.14 -8.02
N ALA A 85 6.40 13.69 -7.69
CA ALA A 85 6.22 12.38 -7.05
C ALA A 85 6.41 11.28 -8.09
N THR A 86 7.26 10.30 -7.79
CA THR A 86 7.57 9.20 -8.71
C THR A 86 7.28 7.86 -8.05
N HIS A 87 7.00 6.85 -8.87
CA HIS A 87 6.81 5.48 -8.38
C HIS A 87 8.04 4.94 -7.63
N ALA A 88 9.25 5.40 -8.01
CA ALA A 88 10.51 5.04 -7.36
C ALA A 88 10.62 5.57 -5.93
N ASP A 89 9.95 6.70 -5.62
CA ASP A 89 9.98 7.32 -4.29
C ASP A 89 8.72 6.98 -3.45
N THR A 90 7.78 6.25 -4.02
CA THR A 90 6.58 5.78 -3.33
C THR A 90 6.89 4.50 -2.57
N HIS A 91 6.55 4.46 -1.28
CA HIS A 91 6.65 3.27 -0.44
C HIS A 91 5.40 2.39 -0.61
N PRO A 92 5.45 1.08 -0.29
CA PRO A 92 6.61 0.33 0.22
C PRO A 92 7.70 0.03 -0.81
N PHE A 93 8.89 -0.29 -0.29
CA PHE A 93 9.99 -0.88 -1.06
C PHE A 93 10.10 -2.36 -0.71
N ALA A 94 10.42 -3.18 -1.71
CA ALA A 94 10.61 -4.60 -1.54
C ALA A 94 11.99 -5.00 -2.06
N ARG A 95 12.64 -5.92 -1.34
CA ARG A 95 13.91 -6.51 -1.74
C ARG A 95 14.03 -7.89 -1.13
N GLU A 96 14.44 -8.84 -1.96
CA GLU A 96 14.81 -10.19 -1.55
C GLU A 96 16.10 -10.18 -0.70
N LEU A 97 16.11 -10.98 0.36
CA LEU A 97 17.26 -11.05 1.25
C LEU A 97 18.31 -11.96 0.61
N ALA A 98 19.50 -11.40 0.36
CA ALA A 98 20.59 -12.13 -0.30
C ALA A 98 20.24 -12.67 -1.71
N GLY A 99 19.30 -12.03 -2.42
CA GLY A 99 18.89 -12.44 -3.77
C GLY A 99 18.05 -13.73 -3.79
N ARG A 100 17.28 -13.94 -2.72
CA ARG A 100 16.33 -15.04 -2.53
C ARG A 100 15.05 -14.55 -1.86
#